data_AF-A0A6C0KNX8-F1
#
_entry.id   AF-A0A6C0KNX8-F1
#
_cell.length_a   1.000
_cell.length_b   1.000
_cell.length_c   1.000
_cell.angle_alpha   90.00
_cell.angle_beta   90.00
_cell.angle_gamma   90.00
#
_symmetry.space_group_name_H-M   'P 1'
#
loop_
_entity.id
_entity.type
_entity.pdbx_description
1 polymer ?
#
loop_
_entity_poly.entity_id
_entity_poly.type
_entity_poly.pdbx_seq_one_letter_code
_entity_poly.pdbx_strand_id
1 'polypeptide(L)'
;MSNKTKKSKHSYNLEILFANVLEKSHKLRKKNPHNFDGQGFWQPIKKILEPLDSYNAKKWRKISKTKTRKIMLLPEYNINGYETKLIDEKNHFIIQQVRIPLNEKPTIKKIIQIALNIGQYKGINNNNYIYNIKFNDLAQFIYKKDIIELSKHISDALLKKVNDYLNSL
;
A
#
# COMPACT_ATOMS: atom_id res chain seq x y z
N MET A 1 -23.86 7.80 -29.61
CA MET A 1 -22.61 8.27 -28.96
C MET A 1 -21.93 7.08 -28.31
N SER A 2 -20.74 6.71 -28.80
CA SER A 2 -20.01 5.53 -28.35
C SER A 2 -19.44 5.76 -26.95
N ASN A 3 -19.95 5.02 -25.96
CA ASN A 3 -19.37 4.94 -24.62
C ASN A 3 -18.02 4.24 -24.72
N LYS A 4 -16.94 5.03 -24.83
CA LYS A 4 -15.58 4.54 -24.64
C LYS A 4 -15.42 4.07 -23.20
N THR A 5 -15.63 2.78 -22.98
CA THR A 5 -15.17 2.08 -21.77
C THR A 5 -13.68 2.38 -21.61
N LYS A 6 -13.32 3.12 -20.55
CA LYS A 6 -11.92 3.31 -20.15
C LYS A 6 -11.33 1.92 -19.94
N LYS A 7 -10.51 1.45 -20.90
CA LYS A 7 -9.69 0.25 -20.77
C LYS A 7 -9.00 0.29 -19.41
N SER A 8 -9.15 -0.78 -18.62
CA SER A 8 -8.43 -0.95 -17.36
C SER A 8 -6.94 -0.68 -17.60
N LYS A 9 -6.37 0.27 -16.85
CA LYS A 9 -4.93 0.58 -16.90
C LYS A 9 -4.06 -0.57 -16.35
N HIS A 10 -4.70 -1.52 -15.66
CA HIS A 10 -4.05 -2.65 -15.00
C HIS A 10 -4.32 -3.93 -15.77
N SER A 11 -3.25 -4.61 -16.17
CA SER A 11 -3.31 -5.82 -17.01
C SER A 11 -3.09 -7.09 -16.21
N TYR A 12 -2.65 -6.99 -14.95
CA TYR A 12 -2.28 -8.14 -14.13
C TYR A 12 -2.99 -8.14 -12.77
N ASN A 13 -3.34 -9.33 -12.27
CA ASN A 13 -4.10 -9.49 -11.02
C ASN A 13 -3.42 -8.85 -9.80
N LEU A 14 -2.09 -8.84 -9.72
CA LEU A 14 -1.38 -8.13 -8.65
C LEU A 14 -1.56 -6.61 -8.75
N GLU A 15 -1.57 -6.04 -9.95
CA GLU A 15 -1.79 -4.61 -10.15
C GLU A 15 -3.22 -4.22 -9.78
N ILE A 16 -4.19 -5.05 -10.16
CA ILE A 16 -5.61 -4.84 -9.81
C ILE A 16 -5.78 -4.90 -8.29
N LEU A 17 -5.22 -5.93 -7.64
CA LEU A 17 -5.27 -6.06 -6.19
C LEU A 17 -4.62 -4.86 -5.48
N PHE A 18 -3.43 -4.45 -5.94
CA PHE A 18 -2.73 -3.28 -5.42
C PHE A 18 -3.57 -2.01 -5.56
N ALA A 19 -4.13 -1.76 -6.75
CA ALA A 19 -4.95 -0.59 -7.04
C ALA A 19 -6.21 -0.55 -6.17
N ASN A 20 -6.91 -1.67 -6.04
CA ASN A 20 -8.16 -1.76 -5.27
C ASN A 20 -7.93 -1.50 -3.78
N VAL A 21 -6.90 -2.10 -3.19
CA VAL A 21 -6.56 -1.86 -1.77
C VAL A 21 -6.16 -0.41 -1.54
N LEU A 22 -5.30 0.14 -2.40
CA LEU A 22 -4.88 1.54 -2.32
C LEU A 22 -6.08 2.49 -2.42
N GLU A 23 -6.93 2.29 -3.43
CA GLU A 23 -8.08 3.17 -3.68
C GLU A 23 -9.09 3.11 -2.54
N LYS A 24 -9.44 1.90 -2.07
CA LYS A 24 -10.40 1.76 -0.97
C LYS A 24 -9.85 2.36 0.33
N SER A 25 -8.60 2.05 0.67
CA SER A 25 -7.94 2.63 1.85
C SER A 25 -7.90 4.15 1.78
N HIS A 26 -7.56 4.72 0.62
CA HIS A 26 -7.57 6.16 0.40
C HIS A 26 -8.96 6.76 0.63
N LYS A 27 -10.01 6.19 0.03
CA LYS A 27 -11.39 6.68 0.17
C LYS A 27 -11.85 6.66 1.62
N LEU A 28 -11.64 5.54 2.32
CA LEU A 28 -12.07 5.38 3.71
C LEU A 28 -11.29 6.30 4.65
N ARG A 29 -9.96 6.41 4.48
CA ARG A 29 -9.15 7.32 5.28
C ARG A 29 -9.50 8.79 5.03
N LYS A 30 -9.77 9.17 3.78
CA LYS A 30 -10.23 10.52 3.44
C LYS A 30 -11.58 10.85 4.10
N LYS A 31 -12.51 9.89 4.14
CA LYS A 31 -13.82 10.05 4.80
C LYS A 31 -13.68 10.15 6.33
N ASN A 32 -12.73 9.41 6.91
CA ASN A 32 -12.50 9.31 8.35
C ASN A 32 -11.02 9.63 8.69
N PRO A 33 -10.58 10.89 8.60
CA PRO A 33 -9.16 11.24 8.65
C PRO A 33 -8.47 10.95 9.99
N HIS A 34 -9.24 10.86 11.09
CA HIS A 34 -8.73 10.64 12.45
C HIS A 34 -9.13 9.29 13.05
N ASN A 35 -10.16 8.63 12.51
CA ASN A 35 -10.79 7.45 13.13
C ASN A 35 -10.75 6.20 12.23
N PHE A 36 -9.98 6.22 11.15
CA PHE A 36 -9.86 5.05 10.28
C PHE A 36 -9.00 3.97 10.93
N ASP A 37 -9.61 2.84 11.28
CA ASP A 37 -8.92 1.66 11.77
C ASP A 37 -8.19 0.93 10.63
N GLY A 38 -6.95 1.34 10.39
CA GLY A 38 -6.08 0.71 9.39
C GLY A 38 -5.71 -0.73 9.73
N GLN A 39 -5.71 -1.11 11.01
CA GLN A 39 -5.42 -2.48 11.43
C GLN A 39 -6.61 -3.39 11.14
N GLY A 40 -7.81 -3.01 11.54
CA GLY A 40 -9.06 -3.72 11.24
C GLY A 40 -9.31 -3.84 9.74
N PHE A 41 -8.94 -2.82 8.95
CA PHE A 41 -8.94 -2.89 7.49
C PHE A 41 -7.97 -3.96 6.95
N TRP A 42 -6.79 -4.08 7.54
CA TRP A 42 -5.72 -4.94 7.01
C TRP A 42 -5.88 -6.41 7.36
N GLN A 43 -6.34 -6.74 8.57
CA GLN A 43 -6.32 -8.13 9.06
C GLN A 43 -7.12 -9.11 8.17
N PRO A 44 -8.34 -8.78 7.68
CA PRO A 44 -9.08 -9.68 6.81
C PRO A 44 -8.39 -9.93 5.47
N ILE A 45 -7.82 -8.87 4.87
CA ILE A 45 -7.04 -8.98 3.63
C ILE A 45 -5.81 -9.85 3.86
N LYS A 46 -5.10 -9.65 4.96
CA LYS A 46 -3.92 -10.44 5.34
C LYS A 46 -4.26 -11.93 5.44
N LYS A 47 -5.41 -12.28 6.03
CA LYS A 47 -5.88 -13.66 6.13
C LYS A 47 -6.22 -14.26 4.76
N ILE A 48 -6.90 -13.50 3.90
CA ILE A 48 -7.22 -13.95 2.53
C ILE A 48 -5.95 -14.22 1.70
N LEU A 49 -4.89 -13.44 1.91
CA LEU A 49 -3.60 -13.57 1.21
C LEU A 49 -2.65 -14.61 1.82
N GLU A 50 -3.00 -15.22 2.94
CA GLU A 50 -2.14 -16.19 3.65
C GLU A 50 -1.66 -17.38 2.83
N PRO A 51 -2.48 -18.00 1.97
CA PRO A 51 -2.03 -19.07 1.08
C PRO A 51 -0.91 -18.66 0.12
N LEU A 52 -0.63 -17.36 -0.03
CA LEU A 52 0.36 -16.83 -0.96
C LEU A 52 1.71 -16.46 -0.31
N ASP A 53 1.92 -16.78 0.97
CA ASP A 53 3.10 -16.34 1.73
C ASP A 53 4.44 -16.86 1.20
N SER A 54 4.43 -18.00 0.50
CA SER A 54 5.62 -18.58 -0.12
C SER A 54 6.07 -17.81 -1.37
N TYR A 55 5.18 -17.05 -2.01
CA TYR A 55 5.48 -16.35 -3.27
C TYR A 55 6.03 -14.95 -3.03
N ASN A 56 7.18 -14.66 -3.63
CA ASN A 56 7.88 -13.39 -3.49
C ASN A 56 8.58 -12.98 -4.79
N ALA A 57 8.69 -11.67 -5.03
CA ALA A 57 9.52 -11.15 -6.11
C ALA A 57 11.01 -11.43 -5.81
N LYS A 58 11.85 -11.42 -6.85
CA LYS A 58 13.29 -11.65 -6.64
C LYS A 58 13.93 -10.62 -5.70
N LYS A 59 13.52 -9.36 -5.80
CA LYS A 59 13.99 -8.25 -4.97
C LYS A 59 13.09 -7.02 -5.14
N TRP A 60 13.12 -6.13 -4.15
CA TRP A 60 12.59 -4.78 -4.31
C TRP A 60 13.38 -3.99 -5.36
N ARG A 61 12.70 -3.08 -6.06
CA ARG A 61 13.36 -2.03 -6.85
C ARG A 61 14.05 -1.05 -5.90
N LYS A 62 15.23 -0.61 -6.31
CA LYS A 62 16.03 0.34 -5.55
C LYS A 62 15.33 1.70 -5.54
N ILE A 63 14.94 2.15 -4.36
CA ILE A 63 14.53 3.53 -4.12
C ILE A 63 15.80 4.38 -3.97
N SER A 64 15.79 5.62 -4.48
CA SER A 64 16.94 6.53 -4.40
C SER A 64 17.44 6.66 -2.95
N LYS A 65 18.75 6.50 -2.73
CA LYS A 65 19.38 6.61 -1.39
C LYS A 65 19.02 7.94 -0.71
N THR A 66 19.10 9.04 -1.45
CA THR A 66 18.76 10.38 -0.94
C THR A 66 17.30 10.46 -0.54
N LYS A 67 16.39 9.92 -1.36
CA LYS A 67 14.95 9.87 -1.06
C LYS A 67 14.67 9.02 0.18
N THR A 68 15.24 7.83 0.25
CA THR A 68 15.13 6.93 1.39
C THR A 68 15.63 7.60 2.67
N ARG A 69 16.81 8.20 2.65
CA ARG A 69 17.37 8.91 3.81
C ARG A 69 16.44 10.04 4.27
N LYS A 70 15.94 10.88 3.36
CA LYS A 70 15.01 11.97 3.70
C LYS A 70 13.76 11.46 4.42
N ILE A 71 13.16 10.37 3.94
CA ILE A 71 11.94 9.81 4.55
C ILE A 71 12.26 9.14 5.89
N MET A 72 13.33 8.34 5.97
CA MET A 72 13.68 7.60 7.18
C MET A 72 14.12 8.49 8.36
N LEU A 73 14.43 9.77 8.10
CA LEU A 73 14.75 10.77 9.13
C LEU A 73 13.53 11.52 9.67
N LEU A 74 12.33 11.27 9.14
CA LEU A 74 11.11 11.88 9.65
C LEU A 74 10.80 11.34 11.06
N PRO A 75 10.33 12.19 11.99
CA PRO A 75 9.92 11.74 13.32
C PRO A 75 8.64 10.90 13.21
N GLU A 76 8.74 9.61 13.48
CA GLU A 76 7.58 8.70 13.47
C GLU A 76 6.72 8.83 14.74
N TYR A 77 7.34 9.32 15.83
CA TYR A 77 6.70 9.47 17.12
C TYR A 77 6.97 10.87 17.67
N ASN A 78 5.95 11.45 18.30
CA ASN A 78 6.06 12.62 19.16
C ASN A 78 6.00 12.14 20.62
N ILE A 79 6.86 12.69 21.47
CA ILE A 79 6.84 12.43 22.91
C ILE A 79 6.09 13.58 23.58
N ASN A 80 5.02 13.29 24.31
CA ASN A 80 4.30 14.32 25.07
C ASN A 80 5.02 14.62 26.41
N GLY A 81 4.51 15.60 27.17
CA GLY A 81 5.07 15.96 28.49
C GLY A 81 5.00 14.87 29.57
N TYR A 82 4.44 13.69 29.25
CA TYR A 82 4.34 12.51 30.12
C TYR A 82 5.08 11.30 29.53
N GLU A 83 6.07 11.53 28.67
CA GLU A 83 6.87 10.49 27.99
C GLU A 83 6.08 9.51 27.12
N THR A 84 4.79 9.79 26.87
CA THR A 84 3.95 8.93 26.03
C THR A 84 4.30 9.15 24.57
N LYS A 85 4.61 8.06 23.86
CA LYS A 85 4.87 8.07 22.42
C LYS A 85 3.56 8.09 21.65
N LEU A 86 3.26 9.21 21.00
CA LEU A 86 2.16 9.35 20.06
C LEU A 86 2.69 9.19 18.63
N ILE A 87 2.08 8.30 17.85
CA ILE A 87 2.47 8.10 16.46
C ILE A 87 2.07 9.32 15.63
N ASP A 88 3.03 9.91 14.91
CA ASP A 88 2.71 10.79 13.79
C ASP A 88 2.33 9.92 12.60
N GLU A 89 1.03 9.68 12.42
CA GLU A 89 0.52 8.80 11.37
C GLU A 89 0.96 9.21 9.96
N LYS A 90 1.10 10.52 9.70
CA LYS A 90 1.54 11.02 8.38
C LYS A 90 2.94 10.54 8.10
N ASN A 91 3.84 10.68 9.07
CA ASN A 91 5.22 10.23 8.95
C ASN A 91 5.29 8.69 8.98
N HIS A 92 4.54 8.03 9.85
CA HIS A 92 4.47 6.58 9.92
C HIS A 92 4.17 5.94 8.56
N PHE A 93 3.08 6.36 7.89
CA PHE A 93 2.70 5.74 6.62
C PHE A 93 3.71 5.97 5.49
N ILE A 94 4.34 7.15 5.42
CA ILE A 94 5.36 7.40 4.39
C ILE A 94 6.67 6.68 4.70
N ILE A 95 7.05 6.57 5.98
CA ILE A 95 8.22 5.80 6.43
C ILE A 95 8.03 4.32 6.09
N GLN A 96 6.85 3.75 6.33
CA GLN A 96 6.61 2.34 6.05
C GLN A 96 6.71 1.99 4.56
N GLN A 97 6.43 2.94 3.66
CA GLN A 97 6.59 2.74 2.21
C GLN A 97 8.06 2.51 1.78
N VAL A 98 9.05 2.97 2.57
CA VAL A 98 10.48 2.71 2.33
C VAL A 98 11.06 1.68 3.29
N ARG A 99 10.61 1.65 4.55
CA ARG A 99 11.10 0.71 5.56
C ARG A 99 10.80 -0.74 5.18
N ILE A 100 9.61 -1.02 4.63
CA ILE A 100 9.25 -2.37 4.17
C ILE A 100 10.25 -2.84 3.08
N PRO A 101 10.47 -2.10 1.97
CA PRO A 101 11.48 -2.48 0.99
C PRO A 101 12.92 -2.65 1.50
N LEU A 102 13.28 -2.00 2.61
CA LEU A 102 14.62 -2.11 3.20
C LEU A 102 14.79 -3.37 4.06
N ASN A 103 13.76 -3.75 4.79
CA ASN A 103 13.89 -4.70 5.89
C ASN A 103 13.15 -6.03 5.65
N GLU A 104 12.25 -6.09 4.65
CA GLU A 104 11.34 -7.21 4.43
C GLU A 104 11.56 -7.85 3.06
N LYS A 105 11.12 -9.11 2.91
CA LYS A 105 11.05 -9.75 1.58
C LYS A 105 9.85 -9.21 0.78
N PRO A 106 9.95 -9.13 -0.56
CA PRO A 106 8.85 -8.67 -1.42
C PRO A 106 7.78 -9.74 -1.65
N THR A 107 7.13 -10.17 -0.57
CA THR A 107 5.96 -11.05 -0.64
C THR A 107 4.72 -10.29 -1.12
N ILE A 108 3.72 -11.00 -1.64
CA ILE A 108 2.45 -10.40 -2.07
C ILE A 108 1.83 -9.60 -0.90
N LYS A 109 1.81 -10.14 0.32
CA LYS A 109 1.31 -9.41 1.50
C LYS A 109 2.03 -8.09 1.74
N LYS A 110 3.37 -8.07 1.69
CA LYS A 110 4.15 -6.84 1.93
C LYS A 110 3.96 -5.82 0.81
N ILE A 111 3.83 -6.28 -0.43
CA ILE A 111 3.48 -5.42 -1.58
C ILE A 111 2.11 -4.77 -1.38
N ILE A 112 1.10 -5.53 -0.96
CA ILE A 112 -0.24 -4.99 -0.70
C ILE A 112 -0.26 -4.10 0.55
N GLN A 113 0.56 -4.39 1.57
CA GLN A 113 0.73 -3.51 2.73
C GLN A 113 1.29 -2.14 2.32
N ILE A 114 2.19 -2.07 1.34
CA ILE A 114 2.65 -0.80 0.76
C ILE A 114 1.48 -0.06 0.11
N ALA A 115 0.60 -0.76 -0.62
CA ALA A 115 -0.60 -0.17 -1.24
C ALA A 115 -1.52 0.49 -0.19
N LEU A 116 -1.77 -0.23 0.92
CA LEU A 116 -2.49 0.27 2.08
C LEU A 116 -1.84 1.54 2.66
N ASN A 117 -0.54 1.52 2.91
CA ASN A 117 0.19 2.67 3.47
C ASN A 117 0.14 3.90 2.54
N ILE A 118 0.23 3.68 1.23
CA ILE A 118 0.05 4.75 0.23
C ILE A 118 -1.37 5.32 0.31
N GLY A 119 -2.38 4.45 0.36
CA GLY A 119 -3.79 4.84 0.48
C GLY A 119 -4.04 5.71 1.71
N GLN A 120 -3.60 5.27 2.88
CA GLN A 120 -3.74 6.01 4.14
C GLN A 120 -3.00 7.34 4.12
N TYR A 121 -1.75 7.37 3.64
CA TYR A 121 -0.98 8.60 3.52
C TYR A 121 -1.68 9.63 2.62
N LYS A 122 -2.23 9.19 1.47
CA LYS A 122 -2.99 10.07 0.57
C LYS A 122 -4.27 10.60 1.20
N GLY A 123 -4.98 9.76 1.96
CA GLY A 123 -6.22 10.13 2.64
C GLY A 123 -6.05 11.18 3.72
N ILE A 124 -4.93 11.13 4.47
CA ILE A 124 -4.64 12.12 5.51
C ILE A 124 -4.25 13.48 4.93
N ASN A 125 -3.51 13.47 3.82
CA ASN A 125 -2.86 14.68 3.33
C ASN A 125 -3.64 15.44 2.25
N ASN A 126 -4.88 15.06 1.93
CA ASN A 126 -5.70 15.73 0.90
C ASN A 126 -4.94 15.93 -0.45
N ASN A 127 -4.06 15.01 -0.82
CA ASN A 127 -3.13 15.09 -1.97
C ASN A 127 -2.05 16.19 -1.89
N ASN A 128 -1.92 16.92 -0.78
CA ASN A 128 -0.79 17.80 -0.52
C ASN A 128 0.40 16.96 -0.07
N TYR A 129 1.32 16.70 -0.98
CA TYR A 129 2.52 15.94 -0.70
C TYR A 129 3.46 16.77 0.18
N ILE A 130 3.43 16.54 1.49
CA ILE A 130 4.20 17.29 2.51
C ILE A 130 5.72 17.29 2.22
N TYR A 131 6.20 16.37 1.37
CA TYR A 131 7.61 16.27 1.00
C TYR A 131 7.88 16.22 -0.52
N ASN A 132 6.89 16.52 -1.38
CA ASN A 132 6.95 16.28 -2.84
C ASN A 132 7.29 14.82 -3.22
N ILE A 133 7.13 13.88 -2.29
CA ILE A 133 7.43 12.47 -2.47
C ILE A 133 6.15 11.74 -2.88
N LYS A 134 6.16 11.16 -4.08
CA LYS A 134 5.02 10.40 -4.61
C LYS A 134 5.39 8.93 -4.80
N PHE A 135 4.58 8.07 -4.18
CA PHE A 135 4.49 6.66 -4.49
C PHE A 135 3.03 6.40 -4.85
N ASN A 136 2.77 6.03 -6.10
CA ASN A 136 1.42 5.86 -6.64
C ASN A 136 1.28 4.58 -7.47
N ASP A 137 2.39 3.90 -7.75
CA ASP A 137 2.42 2.81 -8.73
C ASP A 137 3.27 1.64 -8.20
N LEU A 138 2.73 0.43 -8.32
CA LEU A 138 3.39 -0.82 -7.97
C LEU A 138 4.77 -0.97 -8.66
N ALA A 139 4.88 -0.51 -9.90
CA ALA A 139 6.11 -0.57 -10.67
C ALA A 139 7.24 0.24 -10.01
N GLN A 140 6.96 1.16 -9.08
CA GLN A 140 8.01 1.85 -8.31
C GLN A 140 8.72 0.92 -7.32
N PHE A 141 8.09 -0.19 -6.93
CA PHE A 141 8.55 -1.09 -5.87
C PHE A 141 9.05 -2.44 -6.39
N ILE A 142 8.48 -2.98 -7.47
CA ILE A 142 8.88 -4.27 -8.04
C ILE A 142 8.99 -4.22 -9.56
N TYR A 143 9.77 -5.13 -10.16
CA TYR A 143 9.98 -5.14 -11.62
C TYR A 143 8.79 -5.77 -12.33
N LYS A 144 8.52 -5.33 -13.58
CA LYS A 144 7.40 -5.83 -14.40
C LYS A 144 7.37 -7.36 -14.52
N LYS A 145 8.53 -8.01 -14.66
CA LYS A 145 8.62 -9.47 -14.71
C LYS A 145 8.11 -10.15 -13.43
N ASP A 146 8.39 -9.56 -12.27
CA ASP A 146 7.94 -10.08 -10.98
C ASP A 146 6.44 -9.79 -10.79
N ILE A 147 5.93 -8.66 -11.32
CA ILE A 147 4.48 -8.38 -11.37
C ILE A 147 3.76 -9.48 -12.15
N ILE A 148 4.26 -9.83 -13.33
CA ILE A 148 3.68 -10.87 -14.19
C ILE A 148 3.70 -12.21 -13.47
N GLU A 149 4.84 -12.58 -12.90
CA GLU A 149 5.01 -13.87 -12.24
C GLU A 149 4.11 -14.01 -11.01
N LEU A 150 4.14 -13.04 -10.10
CA LEU A 150 3.32 -13.07 -8.90
C LEU A 150 1.82 -13.03 -9.21
N SER A 151 1.42 -12.40 -10.31
CA SER A 151 0.01 -12.36 -10.72
C SER A 151 -0.53 -13.73 -11.10
N LYS A 152 0.31 -14.68 -11.55
CA LYS A 152 -0.12 -16.06 -11.85
C LYS A 152 -0.63 -16.80 -10.62
N HIS A 153 -0.18 -16.39 -9.42
CA HIS A 153 -0.58 -16.99 -8.15
C HIS A 153 -1.82 -16.34 -7.54
N ILE A 154 -2.30 -15.23 -8.10
CA ILE A 154 -3.50 -14.53 -7.63
C ILE A 154 -4.66 -14.95 -8.53
N SER A 155 -5.44 -15.94 -8.08
CA SER A 155 -6.62 -16.38 -8.81
C SER A 155 -7.74 -15.34 -8.78
N ASP A 156 -8.62 -15.38 -9.78
CA ASP A 156 -9.79 -14.51 -9.84
C ASP A 156 -10.72 -14.71 -8.63
N ALA A 157 -10.81 -15.95 -8.12
CA ALA A 157 -11.55 -16.26 -6.91
C ALA A 157 -10.96 -15.58 -5.66
N LEU A 158 -9.62 -15.55 -5.53
CA LEU A 158 -8.96 -14.84 -4.44
C LEU A 158 -9.16 -13.33 -4.57
N LEU A 159 -9.00 -12.79 -5.79
CA LEU A 159 -9.22 -11.38 -6.07
C LEU A 159 -10.66 -10.96 -5.76
N LYS A 160 -11.64 -11.80 -6.12
CA LYS A 160 -13.05 -11.59 -5.79
C LYS A 160 -13.27 -11.56 -4.28
N LYS A 161 -12.70 -12.49 -3.50
CA LYS A 161 -12.81 -12.48 -2.02
C LYS A 161 -12.31 -11.17 -1.41
N VAL A 162 -11.17 -10.66 -1.89
CA VAL A 162 -10.67 -9.37 -1.42
C VAL A 162 -11.64 -8.25 -1.82
N ASN A 163 -12.09 -8.22 -3.07
CA ASN A 163 -13.01 -7.17 -3.54
C ASN A 163 -14.36 -7.18 -2.84
N ASP A 164 -14.92 -8.35 -2.55
CA ASP A 164 -16.17 -8.50 -1.80
C ASP A 164 -16.01 -7.90 -0.39
N TYR A 165 -14.90 -8.20 0.30
CA TYR A 165 -14.56 -7.57 1.58
C TYR A 165 -14.38 -6.04 1.44
N LEU A 166 -13.62 -5.58 0.44
CA LEU A 166 -13.44 -4.14 0.23
C LEU A 166 -14.78 -3.43 -0.02
N ASN A 167 -15.73 -4.09 -0.67
CA ASN A 167 -17.04 -3.53 -0.97
C ASN A 167 -17.99 -3.52 0.24
N SER A 168 -17.77 -4.37 1.25
CA SER A 168 -18.58 -4.37 2.48
C SER A 168 -18.21 -3.27 3.48
N LEU A 169 -17.12 -2.52 3.24
CA LEU A 169 -16.62 -1.44 4.11
C LEU A 169 -17.14 -0.04 3.74
#